data_AF-A0A441TRV9-F1
#
_entry.id   AF-A0A441TRV9-F1
#
_cell.length_a   1.000
_cell.length_b   1.000
_cell.length_c   1.000
_cell.angle_alpha   90.00
_cell.angle_beta   90.00
_cell.angle_gamma   90.00
#
_symmetry.space_group_name_H-M   'P 1'
#
loop_
_entity.id
_entity.type
_entity.pdbx_description
1 polymer ?
#
loop_
_entity_poly.entity_id
_entity_poly.type
_entity_poly.pdbx_seq_one_letter_code
_entity_poly.pdbx_strand_id
1 'polypeptide(L)'
;FLTLDSGGHGGLAIAEKGRDLARGQGTFRYRVEMRNRAARGKTRPDAAAGTEELDTALLAALKAVRLRLAWERQVPAFVIFSDRTLIDMAERCPRDLDAFAAVNGV
;
A
#
# COMPACT_ATOMS: atom_id res chain seq x y z
N PHE A 1 -19.66 9.55 11.45
CA PHE A 1 -20.14 10.26 10.24
C PHE A 1 -20.02 9.39 8.99
N LEU A 2 -19.03 8.50 8.89
CA LEU A 2 -18.93 7.48 7.85
C LEU A 2 -19.03 6.07 8.46
N THR A 3 -19.44 5.09 7.67
CA THR A 3 -19.42 3.64 7.98
C THR A 3 -18.54 2.91 6.97
N LEU A 4 -17.98 1.76 7.34
CA LEU A 4 -17.32 0.89 6.37
C LEU A 4 -18.36 0.29 5.43
N ASP A 5 -18.07 0.36 4.13
CA ASP A 5 -18.75 -0.43 3.11
C ASP A 5 -18.03 -1.79 2.99
N SER A 6 -18.60 -2.80 3.64
CA SER A 6 -18.09 -4.17 3.60
C SER A 6 -18.39 -4.89 2.29
N GLY A 7 -19.21 -4.32 1.39
CA GLY A 7 -19.61 -4.94 0.13
C GLY A 7 -18.66 -4.66 -1.05
N GLY A 8 -17.84 -3.62 -0.97
CA GLY A 8 -17.00 -3.17 -2.09
C GLY A 8 -15.66 -2.62 -1.63
N HIS A 9 -14.65 -3.48 -1.51
CA HIS A 9 -13.23 -3.10 -1.50
C HIS A 9 -12.81 -2.03 -0.47
N GLY A 10 -13.36 -2.05 0.74
CA GLY A 10 -12.94 -1.13 1.82
C GLY A 10 -13.36 0.33 1.59
N GLY A 11 -14.42 0.56 0.83
CA GLY A 11 -15.02 1.88 0.66
C GLY A 11 -15.59 2.45 1.96
N LEU A 12 -15.79 3.77 1.98
CA LEU A 12 -16.47 4.46 3.06
C LEU A 12 -17.84 4.93 2.57
N ALA A 13 -18.90 4.56 3.30
CA ALA A 13 -20.26 5.04 3.06
C ALA A 13 -20.63 6.15 4.05
N ILE A 14 -21.56 7.02 3.68
CA ILE A 14 -22.06 8.07 4.57
C ILE A 14 -23.05 7.48 5.56
N ALA A 15 -22.72 7.55 6.85
CA ALA A 15 -23.59 7.15 7.94
C ALA A 15 -24.77 8.12 8.09
N GLU A 16 -25.83 7.72 8.79
CA GLU A 16 -26.99 8.58 9.09
C GLU A 16 -26.58 9.92 9.74
N LYS A 17 -25.71 9.88 10.77
CA LYS A 17 -25.11 11.09 11.38
C LYS A 17 -24.36 11.98 10.38
N GLY A 18 -23.81 11.40 9.31
CA GLY A 18 -23.17 12.12 8.21
C GLY A 18 -24.17 12.87 7.33
N ARG A 19 -25.35 12.28 7.10
CA ARG A 19 -26.44 12.92 6.35
C ARG A 19 -27.06 14.07 7.12
N ASP A 20 -27.22 13.93 8.43
CA ASP A 20 -27.71 15.02 9.30
C ASP A 20 -26.75 16.20 9.28
N LEU A 21 -25.44 15.94 9.40
CA LEU A 21 -24.42 16.96 9.29
C LEU A 21 -24.43 17.65 7.92
N ALA A 22 -24.63 16.90 6.83
CA ALA A 22 -24.73 17.46 5.47
C ALA A 22 -25.96 18.35 5.28
N ARG A 23 -27.03 18.14 6.06
CA ARG A 23 -28.24 18.98 6.09
C ARG A 23 -28.10 20.20 7.02
N GLY A 24 -26.91 20.44 7.58
CA GLY A 24 -26.66 21.52 8.53
C GLY A 24 -27.17 21.22 9.94
N GLN A 25 -27.58 19.98 10.22
CA GLN A 25 -28.07 19.55 11.52
C GLN A 25 -26.95 18.84 12.29
N GLY A 26 -26.44 19.52 13.33
CA GLY A 26 -25.40 19.00 14.21
C GLY A 26 -24.07 19.77 14.12
N THR A 27 -23.19 19.51 15.07
CA THR A 27 -21.89 20.18 15.17
C THR A 27 -20.77 19.17 14.90
N PHE A 28 -19.93 19.44 13.91
CA PHE A 28 -18.72 18.67 13.66
C PHE A 28 -17.51 19.40 14.24
N ARG A 29 -16.98 18.87 15.34
CA ARG A 29 -15.70 19.33 15.91
C ARG A 29 -14.61 18.41 15.40
N TYR A 30 -13.61 18.99 14.78
CA TYR A 30 -12.41 18.28 14.37
C TYR A 30 -11.18 19.06 14.81
N ARG A 31 -10.11 18.34 15.11
CA ARG A 31 -8.81 18.91 15.35
C ARG A 31 -8.04 18.84 14.05
N VAL A 32 -7.56 19.97 13.55
CA VAL A 32 -6.59 19.98 12.45
C VAL A 32 -5.26 19.49 13.02
N GLU A 33 -4.89 18.25 12.74
CA GLU A 33 -3.50 17.84 12.92
C GLU A 33 -2.68 18.47 11.80
N MET A 34 -1.94 19.54 12.13
CA MET A 34 -0.83 19.96 11.29
C MET A 34 0.24 18.86 11.35
N ARG A 35 0.36 18.07 10.27
CA ARG A 35 1.51 17.18 10.11
C ARG A 35 2.76 18.04 10.13
N ASN A 36 3.48 18.02 11.24
CA ASN A 36 4.77 18.63 11.34
C ASN A 36 5.70 17.89 10.37
N ARG A 37 5.99 18.49 9.21
CA ARG A 37 6.80 17.88 8.13
C ARG A 37 8.22 17.51 8.60
N ALA A 38 8.63 18.04 9.75
CA ALA A 38 9.93 17.83 10.38
C ALA A 38 10.11 16.48 11.10
N ALA A 39 9.08 15.61 11.18
CA ALA A 39 9.21 14.30 11.83
C ALA A 39 9.27 13.11 10.85
N ARG A 40 9.44 13.35 9.54
CA ARG A 40 9.78 12.28 8.57
C ARG A 40 11.29 12.03 8.44
N GLY A 41 12.07 12.57 9.39
CA GLY A 41 13.46 12.23 9.63
C GLY A 41 13.61 11.39 10.90
N LYS A 42 12.93 10.25 10.97
CA LYS A 42 13.38 9.16 11.84
C LYS A 42 13.59 7.95 10.94
N THR A 43 14.72 8.01 10.25
CA THR A 43 15.44 6.85 9.73
C THR A 43 15.23 5.74 10.74
N ARG A 44 14.39 4.75 10.39
CA ARG A 44 14.59 3.44 10.99
C ARG A 44 16.02 3.07 10.60
N PRO A 45 16.88 2.66 11.53
CA PRO A 45 18.00 1.85 11.13
C PRO A 45 17.33 0.55 10.65
N ASP A 46 17.00 0.47 9.36
CA ASP A 46 16.87 -0.86 8.79
C ASP A 46 18.27 -1.41 8.85
N ALA A 47 18.41 -2.37 9.76
CA ALA A 47 19.50 -3.30 9.82
C ALA A 47 19.54 -4.04 8.48
N ALA A 48 20.18 -3.43 7.48
CA ALA A 48 20.76 -4.13 6.35
C ALA A 48 22.25 -4.38 6.67
N ALA A 49 22.49 -4.96 7.85
CA ALA A 49 23.70 -5.75 8.07
C ALA A 49 23.39 -7.13 7.50
N GLY A 50 23.72 -7.33 6.22
CA GLY A 50 23.61 -8.62 5.54
C GLY A 50 22.75 -8.59 4.27
N THR A 51 23.06 -7.74 3.30
CA THR A 51 22.58 -7.94 1.92
C THR A 51 23.79 -7.97 1.01
N GLU A 52 24.50 -9.09 1.05
CA GLU A 52 25.31 -9.49 -0.08
C GLU A 52 24.30 -9.83 -1.20
N GLU A 53 24.25 -8.99 -2.22
CA GLU A 53 23.58 -9.24 -3.51
C GLU A 53 22.04 -9.25 -3.54
N LEU A 54 21.37 -8.24 -2.96
CA LEU A 54 20.03 -7.92 -3.49
C LEU A 54 20.21 -7.43 -4.93
N ASP A 55 19.77 -8.21 -5.90
CA ASP A 55 19.86 -7.84 -7.31
C ASP A 55 18.95 -6.64 -7.60
N THR A 56 19.55 -5.45 -7.49
CA THR A 56 18.89 -4.17 -7.76
C THR A 56 18.35 -4.09 -9.19
N ALA A 57 18.95 -4.82 -10.14
CA ALA A 57 18.48 -4.89 -11.52
C ALA A 57 17.21 -5.75 -11.62
N LEU A 58 17.15 -6.88 -10.92
CA LEU A 58 15.94 -7.71 -10.83
C LEU A 58 14.78 -6.93 -10.21
N LEU A 59 15.03 -6.21 -9.11
CA LEU A 59 13.99 -5.39 -8.47
C LEU A 59 13.48 -4.27 -9.40
N ALA A 60 14.36 -3.65 -10.19
CA ALA A 60 13.98 -2.64 -11.17
C ALA A 60 13.13 -3.24 -12.30
N ALA A 61 13.49 -4.42 -12.81
CA ALA A 61 12.71 -5.15 -13.80
C ALA A 61 11.31 -5.51 -13.28
N LEU A 62 11.22 -6.02 -12.04
CA LEU A 62 9.96 -6.33 -11.37
C LEU A 62 9.06 -5.09 -11.24
N LYS A 63 9.64 -3.94 -10.88
CA LYS A 63 8.89 -2.66 -10.81
C LYS A 63 8.36 -2.22 -12.17
N ALA A 64 9.15 -2.40 -13.24
CA ALA A 64 8.71 -2.08 -14.60
C ALA A 64 7.56 -2.97 -15.06
N VAL A 65 7.64 -4.29 -14.80
CA VAL A 65 6.56 -5.24 -15.09
C VAL A 65 5.29 -4.89 -14.30
N ARG A 66 5.44 -4.57 -13.01
CA ARG A 66 4.31 -4.14 -12.17
C ARG A 66 3.62 -2.90 -12.73
N LEU A 67 4.40 -1.90 -13.16
CA LEU A 67 3.87 -0.67 -13.74
C LEU A 67 3.09 -0.95 -15.04
N ARG A 68 3.65 -1.80 -15.90
CA ARG A 68 2.99 -2.21 -17.14
C ARG A 68 1.66 -2.92 -16.87
N LEU A 69 1.63 -3.90 -15.96
CA LEU A 69 0.41 -4.62 -15.58
C LEU A 69 -0.65 -3.69 -14.97
N ALA A 70 -0.19 -2.71 -14.18
CA ALA A 70 -1.05 -1.72 -13.58
C ALA A 70 -1.69 -0.80 -14.63
N TRP A 71 -0.93 -0.38 -15.63
CA TRP A 71 -1.43 0.40 -16.76
C TRP A 71 -2.42 -0.38 -17.61
N GLU A 72 -2.13 -1.64 -17.95
CA GLU A 72 -3.04 -2.51 -18.71
C GLU A 72 -4.39 -2.69 -18.00
N ARG A 73 -4.39 -2.69 -16.66
CA ARG A 73 -5.59 -2.85 -15.83
C ARG A 73 -6.19 -1.53 -15.34
N GLN A 74 -5.60 -0.39 -15.69
CA GLN A 74 -5.97 0.95 -15.20
C GLN A 74 -6.08 1.06 -13.66
N VAL A 75 -5.23 0.33 -12.94
CA VAL A 75 -5.17 0.37 -11.47
C VAL A 75 -3.83 0.94 -10.99
N PRO A 76 -3.75 1.46 -9.76
CA PRO A 76 -2.47 1.83 -9.17
C PRO A 76 -1.53 0.62 -9.02
N ALA A 77 -0.22 0.81 -9.26
CA ALA A 77 0.75 -0.29 -9.29
C ALA A 77 0.86 -1.09 -7.99
N PHE A 78 0.66 -0.45 -6.84
CA PHE A 78 0.71 -1.13 -5.54
C PHE A 78 -0.41 -2.17 -5.34
N VAL A 79 -1.49 -2.09 -6.13
CA VAL A 79 -2.61 -3.06 -6.09
C VAL A 79 -2.21 -4.38 -6.73
N ILE A 80 -1.31 -4.35 -7.73
CA ILE A 80 -0.79 -5.57 -8.35
C ILE A 80 0.09 -6.32 -7.34
N PHE A 81 1.10 -5.64 -6.79
CA PHE A 81 1.93 -6.15 -5.70
C PHE A 81 2.51 -4.99 -4.86
N SER A 82 2.67 -5.22 -3.56
CA SER A 82 3.32 -4.26 -2.67
C SER A 82 4.84 -4.20 -2.92
N ASP A 83 5.50 -3.10 -2.53
CA ASP A 83 6.97 -3.01 -2.63
C ASP A 83 7.68 -4.08 -1.78
N ARG A 84 7.09 -4.46 -0.64
CA ARG A 84 7.61 -5.53 0.22
C ARG A 84 7.58 -6.89 -0.48
N THR A 85 6.49 -7.16 -1.21
CA THR A 85 6.37 -8.39 -2.01
C THR A 85 7.41 -8.42 -3.12
N LEU A 86 7.67 -7.30 -3.81
CA LEU A 86 8.71 -7.25 -4.84
C LEU A 86 10.13 -7.48 -4.30
N ILE A 87 10.42 -6.98 -3.11
CA ILE A 87 11.70 -7.20 -2.43
C ILE A 87 11.84 -8.69 -2.07
N ASP A 88 10.81 -9.29 -1.48
CA ASP A 88 10.81 -10.72 -1.11
C ASP A 88 10.90 -11.63 -2.36
N MET A 89 10.28 -11.24 -3.48
CA MET A 89 10.47 -11.92 -4.78
C MET A 89 11.92 -11.83 -5.28
N ALA A 90 12.55 -10.66 -5.14
CA ALA A 90 13.94 -10.46 -5.56
C ALA A 90 14.92 -11.24 -4.68
N GLU A 91 14.66 -11.34 -3.38
CA GLU A 91 15.46 -12.13 -2.44
C GLU A 91 15.32 -13.64 -2.69
N ARG A 92 14.10 -14.12 -2.90
CA ARG A 92 13.82 -15.57 -3.04
C ARG A 92 14.01 -16.08 -4.47
N CYS A 93 14.00 -15.20 -5.46
CA CYS A 93 14.09 -15.54 -6.89
C CYS A 93 13.26 -16.80 -7.26
N PRO A 94 11.95 -16.84 -6.97
CA PRO A 94 11.14 -18.03 -7.17
C PRO A 94 11.13 -18.44 -8.65
N ARG A 95 11.38 -19.73 -8.92
CA ARG A 95 11.45 -20.29 -10.29
C ARG A 95 10.29 -21.24 -10.62
N ASP A 96 9.43 -21.49 -9.64
CA ASP A 96 8.30 -22.40 -9.71
C ASP A 96 7.10 -21.80 -8.95
N LEU A 97 5.91 -22.35 -9.21
CA LEU A 97 4.66 -21.82 -8.66
C LEU A 97 4.57 -21.97 -7.14
N ASP A 98 5.12 -23.04 -6.57
CA ASP A 98 5.09 -23.28 -5.13
C ASP A 98 6.01 -22.29 -4.40
N ALA A 99 7.22 -22.07 -4.91
CA ALA A 99 8.12 -21.05 -4.40
C ALA A 99 7.53 -19.64 -4.55
N PHE A 100 6.78 -19.38 -5.62
CA PHE A 100 6.09 -18.10 -5.81
C PHE A 100 4.95 -17.91 -4.80
N ALA A 101 4.17 -18.95 -4.50
CA ALA A 101 3.12 -18.92 -3.48
C ALA A 101 3.67 -18.71 -2.06
N ALA A 102 4.94 -19.07 -1.82
CA ALA A 102 5.62 -18.83 -0.55
C ALA A 102 6.09 -17.37 -0.36
N VAL A 103 5.97 -16.51 -1.37
CA VAL A 103 6.30 -15.08 -1.29
C VAL A 103 5.23 -14.34 -0.50
N ASN A 104 5.65 -13.43 0.37
CA ASN A 104 4.75 -12.64 1.19
C ASN A 104 3.89 -11.67 0.34
N GLY A 105 2.61 -12.01 0.18
CA GLY A 105 1.61 -11.18 -0.52
C GLY A 105 1.26 -11.64 -1.93
N VAL A 106 1.56 -12.90 -2.27
CA VAL A 106 1.04 -13.63 -3.42
C VAL A 106 -0.19 -14.45 -3.03
#